data_AF-A0A924NY75-F1
#
_entry.id   AF-A0A924NY75-F1
#
_cell.length_a   1.000
_cell.length_b   1.000
_cell.length_c   1.000
_cell.angle_alpha   90.00
_cell.angle_beta   90.00
_cell.angle_gamma   90.00
#
_symmetry.space_group_name_H-M   'P 1'
#
loop_
_entity.id
_entity.type
_entity.pdbx_description
1 polymer ?
#
loop_
_entity_poly.entity_id
_entity_poly.type
_entity_poly.pdbx_seq_one_letter_code
_entity_poly.pdbx_strand_id
1 'polypeptide(L)'
;MRTTRYYYDDNLLLDVSKNGEVRWAKVINKEQYADDTDNYLSFSTFITESEIHFLFNLIEKRDKLLTDNTISSNGTIKRNPTLRSIERGYEFMPKLSKQVGAHTIVVPCTFRNQICFAKIDF
;
A
#
# COMPACT_ATOMS: atom_id res chain seq x y z
N MET A 1 2.32 12.01 29.43
CA MET A 1 1.83 12.31 28.08
C MET A 1 0.99 11.14 27.61
N ARG A 2 -0.18 11.39 27.01
CA ARG A 2 -1.03 10.33 26.47
C ARG A 2 -0.64 10.13 25.01
N THR A 3 0.00 8.99 24.71
CA THR A 3 0.33 8.55 23.36
C THR A 3 -0.91 7.93 22.73
N THR A 4 -1.19 8.25 21.47
CA THR A 4 -2.26 7.60 20.69
C THR A 4 -1.62 6.58 19.76
N ARG A 5 -2.08 5.32 19.83
CA ARG A 5 -1.64 4.26 18.92
C ARG A 5 -2.70 3.99 17.86
N TYR A 6 -2.25 3.88 16.61
CA TYR A 6 -3.07 3.55 15.45
C TYR A 6 -2.78 2.12 14.99
N TYR A 7 -3.83 1.45 14.50
CA TYR A 7 -3.78 0.08 14.00
C TYR A 7 -4.47 0.02 12.63
N TYR A 8 -3.80 -0.61 11.67
CA TYR A 8 -4.29 -0.78 10.31
C TYR A 8 -3.96 -2.21 9.88
N ASP A 9 -4.92 -3.11 10.09
CA ASP A 9 -4.77 -4.53 9.80
C ASP A 9 -5.28 -4.86 8.39
N ASP A 10 -5.79 -6.06 8.19
CA ASP A 10 -6.13 -6.64 6.89
C ASP A 10 -7.03 -5.76 6.01
N ASN A 11 -6.84 -5.90 4.69
CA ASN A 11 -7.76 -5.34 3.70
C ASN A 11 -8.73 -6.42 3.20
N LEU A 12 -10.03 -6.17 3.32
CA LEU A 12 -11.08 -7.00 2.71
C LEU A 12 -11.45 -6.45 1.32
N LEU A 13 -11.44 -7.33 0.32
CA LEU A 13 -11.77 -7.05 -1.06
C LEU A 13 -12.98 -7.88 -1.48
N LEU A 14 -13.96 -7.24 -2.10
CA LEU A 14 -15.19 -7.86 -2.56
C LEU A 14 -15.44 -7.50 -4.02
N ASP A 15 -15.72 -8.50 -4.85
CA ASP A 15 -16.37 -8.28 -6.15
C ASP A 15 -17.86 -8.52 -6.00
N VAL A 16 -18.65 -7.48 -6.25
CA VAL A 16 -20.09 -7.48 -6.05
C VAL A 16 -20.77 -7.30 -7.40
N SER A 17 -21.64 -8.25 -7.76
CA SER A 17 -22.39 -8.20 -9.00
C SER A 17 -23.42 -7.06 -8.97
N LYS A 18 -23.97 -6.71 -10.14
CA LYS A 18 -25.05 -5.72 -10.26
C LYS A 18 -26.31 -6.05 -9.43
N ASN A 19 -26.48 -7.32 -9.05
CA ASN A 19 -27.61 -7.79 -8.25
C ASN A 19 -27.30 -7.81 -6.74
N GLY A 20 -26.10 -7.39 -6.33
CA GLY A 20 -25.65 -7.43 -4.93
C GLY A 20 -25.03 -8.77 -4.50
N GLU A 21 -24.83 -9.71 -5.41
CA GLU A 21 -24.21 -11.00 -5.10
C GLU A 21 -22.68 -10.88 -5.04
N VAL A 22 -22.07 -11.39 -3.96
CA VAL A 22 -20.61 -11.48 -3.85
C VAL A 22 -20.11 -12.60 -4.74
N ARG A 23 -19.35 -12.25 -5.78
CA ARG A 23 -18.72 -13.22 -6.71
C ARG A 23 -17.47 -13.82 -6.11
N TRP A 24 -16.66 -13.00 -5.46
CA TRP A 24 -15.55 -13.46 -4.64
C TRP A 24 -15.26 -12.48 -3.51
N ALA A 25 -14.67 -13.01 -2.44
CA ALA A 25 -14.15 -12.27 -1.31
C ALA A 25 -12.69 -12.68 -1.08
N LYS A 26 -11.82 -11.70 -0.89
CA LYS A 26 -10.38 -11.92 -0.68
C LYS A 26 -9.87 -11.02 0.43
N VAL A 27 -8.86 -11.50 1.14
CA VAL A 27 -8.20 -10.74 2.19
C VAL A 27 -6.73 -10.59 1.83
N ILE A 28 -6.25 -9.35 1.80
CA ILE A 28 -4.82 -9.05 1.78
C ILE A 28 -4.40 -8.86 3.24
N ASN A 29 -3.65 -9.84 3.74
CA ASN A 29 -3.16 -9.81 5.11
C ASN A 29 -2.09 -8.72 5.27
N LYS A 30 -2.27 -7.85 6.26
CA LYS A 30 -1.26 -6.87 6.67
C LYS A 30 -1.46 -6.53 8.14
N GLU A 31 -0.36 -6.26 8.83
CA GLU A 31 -0.37 -5.86 10.24
C GLU A 31 0.51 -4.63 10.38
N GLN A 32 -0.09 -3.50 10.73
CA GLN A 32 0.62 -2.22 10.81
C GLN A 32 0.14 -1.43 12.02
N TYR A 33 1.09 -0.89 12.79
CA TYR A 33 0.80 0.02 13.88
C TYR A 33 1.84 1.13 13.95
N ALA A 34 1.43 2.27 14.48
CA ALA A 34 2.33 3.38 14.80
C ALA A 34 1.77 4.22 15.94
N ASP A 35 2.69 4.84 16.68
CA ASP A 35 2.41 5.79 17.75
C ASP A 35 2.45 7.21 17.20
N ASP A 36 1.54 8.06 17.70
CA ASP A 36 1.42 9.50 17.47
C ASP A 36 1.13 9.95 16.02
N THR A 37 1.37 9.12 15.01
CA THR A 37 1.02 9.38 13.61
C THR A 37 0.71 8.11 12.84
N ASP A 38 -0.32 8.16 11.99
CA ASP A 38 -0.71 7.09 11.08
C ASP A 38 -0.29 7.35 9.62
N ASN A 39 0.60 8.32 9.38
CA ASN A 39 0.98 8.73 8.02
C ASN A 39 1.64 7.63 7.19
N TYR A 40 2.33 6.70 7.85
CA TYR A 40 3.04 5.58 7.23
C TYR A 40 2.21 4.30 7.17
N LEU A 41 0.98 4.32 7.70
CA LEU A 41 0.08 3.17 7.76
C LEU A 41 -0.87 3.15 6.56
N SER A 42 -1.75 2.14 6.54
CA SER A 42 -2.73 1.91 5.49
C SER A 42 -2.09 1.55 4.14
N PHE A 43 -2.86 1.73 3.07
CA PHE A 43 -2.52 1.37 1.70
C PHE A 43 -2.96 2.45 0.72
N SER A 44 -2.41 2.40 -0.49
CA SER A 44 -3.01 3.04 -1.67
C SER A 44 -3.35 2.00 -2.72
N THR A 45 -4.39 2.29 -3.50
CA THR A 45 -4.68 1.56 -4.73
C THR A 45 -4.21 2.32 -5.95
N PHE A 46 -3.72 1.62 -6.96
CA PHE A 46 -3.62 2.17 -8.30
C PHE A 46 -4.00 1.10 -9.33
N ILE A 47 -4.50 1.54 -10.48
CA ILE A 47 -4.99 0.65 -11.52
C ILE A 47 -4.03 0.76 -12.70
N THR A 48 -3.48 -0.37 -13.12
CA THR A 48 -2.72 -0.48 -14.36
C THR A 48 -3.10 -1.78 -15.03
N GLU A 49 -3.16 -1.76 -16.36
CA GLU A 49 -3.59 -2.89 -17.17
C GLU A 49 -4.95 -3.48 -16.72
N SER A 50 -4.97 -4.74 -16.29
CA SER A 50 -6.16 -5.48 -15.84
C SER A 50 -6.11 -5.87 -14.36
N GLU A 51 -5.23 -5.22 -13.58
CA GLU A 51 -5.03 -5.50 -12.17
C GLU A 51 -5.19 -4.24 -11.31
N ILE A 52 -5.71 -4.42 -10.10
CA ILE A 52 -5.70 -3.40 -9.06
C ILE A 52 -4.51 -3.72 -8.15
N HIS A 53 -3.60 -2.77 -8.02
CA HIS A 53 -2.46 -2.88 -7.13
C HIS A 53 -2.78 -2.28 -5.77
N PHE A 54 -2.22 -2.89 -4.73
CA PHE A 54 -2.34 -2.50 -3.33
C PHE A 54 -0.93 -2.27 -2.78
N LEU A 55 -0.59 -1.00 -2.62
CA LEU A 55 0.69 -0.56 -2.10
C LEU A 55 0.60 -0.28 -0.61
N PHE A 56 1.42 -0.93 0.21
CA PHE A 56 1.47 -0.71 1.66
C PHE A 56 2.86 -1.02 2.20
N ASN A 57 3.19 -0.46 3.37
CA ASN A 57 4.45 -0.76 4.04
C ASN A 57 4.35 -2.09 4.80
N LEU A 58 5.28 -3.01 4.53
CA LEU A 58 5.48 -4.20 5.34
C LEU A 58 6.71 -4.01 6.23
N ILE A 59 6.59 -4.37 7.51
CA ILE A 59 7.71 -4.34 8.45
C ILE A 59 8.46 -5.67 8.32
N GLU A 60 9.62 -5.65 7.68
CA GLU A 60 10.51 -6.81 7.62
C GLU A 60 11.77 -6.50 8.46
N LYS A 61 11.90 -7.18 9.61
CA LYS A 61 12.93 -6.94 10.63
C LYS A 61 12.92 -5.51 11.17
N ARG A 62 13.68 -4.60 10.56
CA ARG A 62 13.79 -3.18 10.95
C ARG A 62 13.49 -2.23 9.79
N ASP A 63 13.28 -2.76 8.58
CA ASP A 63 13.03 -1.96 7.39
C ASP A 63 11.52 -1.95 7.10
N LYS A 64 10.98 -0.78 6.80
CA LYS A 64 9.64 -0.63 6.22
C LYS A 64 9.79 -0.69 4.71
N LEU A 65 9.29 -1.76 4.10
CA LEU A 65 9.40 -1.97 2.67
C LEU A 65 8.05 -1.73 2.00
N LEU A 66 8.03 -0.92 0.94
CA LEU A 66 6.84 -0.70 0.14
C LEU A 66 6.55 -1.98 -0.67
N THR A 67 5.49 -2.68 -0.28
CA THR A 67 5.03 -3.93 -0.89
C THR A 67 3.91 -3.66 -1.87
N ASP A 68 3.88 -4.42 -2.95
CA ASP A 68 2.82 -4.40 -3.96
C ASP A 68 2.14 -5.77 -4.04
N ASN A 69 0.84 -5.78 -3.78
CA ASN A 69 -0.03 -6.93 -4.05
C ASN A 69 -1.02 -6.55 -5.14
N THR A 70 -1.17 -7.38 -6.16
CA THR A 70 -2.22 -7.21 -7.16
C THR A 70 -3.39 -8.13 -6.93
N ILE A 71 -4.55 -7.67 -7.37
CA ILE A 71 -5.73 -8.51 -7.57
C ILE A 71 -6.24 -8.31 -9.00
N SER A 72 -6.46 -9.42 -9.70
CA SER A 72 -7.08 -9.41 -11.02
C SER A 72 -8.61 -9.50 -10.90
N SER A 73 -9.31 -9.26 -12.01
CA SER A 73 -10.79 -9.28 -12.06
C SER A 73 -11.43 -10.60 -11.62
N ASN A 74 -10.70 -11.73 -11.70
CA ASN A 74 -11.18 -13.04 -11.25
C ASN A 74 -10.87 -13.32 -9.76
N GLY A 75 -10.30 -12.36 -9.04
CA GLY A 75 -9.97 -12.47 -7.63
C GLY A 75 -8.63 -13.18 -7.35
N THR A 76 -7.77 -13.38 -8.34
CA THR A 76 -6.42 -13.92 -8.11
C THR A 76 -5.55 -12.85 -7.48
N ILE A 77 -5.00 -13.15 -6.29
CA ILE A 77 -4.01 -12.28 -5.63
C ILE A 77 -2.61 -12.72 -6.02
N LYS A 78 -1.74 -11.76 -6.35
CA LYS A 78 -0.32 -11.98 -6.56
C LYS A 78 0.48 -10.98 -5.70
N ARG A 79 1.52 -11.47 -5.01
CA ARG A 79 2.51 -10.61 -4.36
C ARG A 79 3.62 -10.32 -5.36
N ASN A 80 3.79 -9.05 -5.74
CA ASN A 80 4.86 -8.63 -6.61
C ASN A 80 6.16 -8.42 -5.81
N PRO A 81 7.33 -8.40 -6.47
CA PRO A 81 8.59 -8.06 -5.82
C PRO A 81 8.49 -6.73 -5.09
N THR A 82 9.02 -6.69 -3.87
CA THR A 82 8.98 -5.50 -3.02
C THR A 82 9.72 -4.34 -3.70
N LEU A 83 9.13 -3.15 -3.70
CA LEU A 83 9.72 -1.96 -4.29
C LEU A 83 10.83 -1.49 -3.35
N ARG A 84 12.09 -1.71 -3.76
CA ARG A 84 13.26 -1.38 -2.96
C ARG A 84 14.08 -0.29 -3.65
N SER A 85 14.26 0.83 -2.96
CA SER A 85 15.24 1.83 -3.35
C SER A 85 16.66 1.29 -3.15
N ILE A 86 17.58 1.67 -4.05
CA ILE A 86 19.02 1.42 -3.90
C ILE A 86 19.53 2.10 -2.62
N GLU A 87 18.99 3.26 -2.31
CA GLU A 87 19.27 4.02 -1.10
C GLU A 87 18.34 3.59 0.05
N ARG A 88 18.93 3.31 1.21
CA ARG A 88 18.19 2.98 2.43
C ARG A 88 17.73 4.24 3.15
N GLY A 89 16.66 4.13 3.94
CA GLY A 89 16.23 5.17 4.88
C GLY A 89 15.05 6.03 4.41
N TYR A 90 14.45 5.70 3.26
CA TYR A 90 13.17 6.27 2.87
C TYR A 90 12.04 5.54 3.60
N GLU A 91 11.13 6.29 4.22
CA GLU A 91 9.89 5.77 4.76
C GLU A 91 8.71 6.29 3.93
N PHE A 92 8.01 5.38 3.26
CA PHE A 92 6.90 5.74 2.38
C PHE A 92 5.61 5.99 3.16
N MET A 93 4.74 6.84 2.62
CA MET A 93 3.41 7.16 3.16
C MET A 93 2.33 6.72 2.16
N PRO A 94 2.03 5.40 2.05
CA PRO A 94 1.22 4.86 0.96
C PRO A 94 -0.18 5.48 0.90
N LYS A 95 -0.83 5.72 2.04
CA LYS A 95 -2.17 6.31 2.09
C LYS A 95 -2.29 7.68 1.43
N LEU A 96 -1.18 8.40 1.28
CA LEU A 96 -1.11 9.74 0.70
C LEU A 96 -0.68 9.71 -0.78
N SER A 97 -0.59 8.52 -1.38
CA SER A 97 -0.13 8.37 -2.76
C SER A 97 -1.18 8.79 -3.77
N LYS A 98 -0.72 9.20 -4.96
CA LYS A 98 -1.59 9.60 -6.06
C LYS A 98 -1.10 9.02 -7.39
N GLN A 99 -1.99 8.35 -8.12
CA GLN A 99 -1.74 7.96 -9.50
C GLN A 99 -1.74 9.21 -10.38
N VAL A 100 -0.64 9.45 -11.10
CA VAL A 100 -0.42 10.64 -11.94
C VAL A 100 -0.28 10.30 -13.43
N GLY A 101 -0.28 9.01 -13.77
CA GLY A 101 -0.26 8.51 -15.14
C GLY A 101 -0.78 7.07 -15.21
N ALA A 102 -0.83 6.51 -16.42
CA ALA A 102 -1.31 5.13 -16.64
C ALA A 102 -0.47 4.10 -15.87
N HIS A 103 0.85 4.29 -15.82
CA HIS A 103 1.82 3.40 -15.16
C HIS A 103 2.63 4.11 -14.08
N THR A 104 2.15 5.26 -13.59
CA THR A 104 2.95 6.10 -12.69
C THR A 104 2.14 6.51 -11.46
N ILE A 105 2.72 6.29 -10.29
CA ILE A 105 2.23 6.78 -9.01
C ILE A 105 3.30 7.63 -8.31
N VAL A 106 2.87 8.67 -7.61
CA VAL A 106 3.72 9.45 -6.71
C VAL A 106 3.36 9.07 -5.27
N VAL A 107 4.36 8.66 -4.51
CA VAL A 107 4.24 8.26 -3.10
C VAL A 107 5.04 9.25 -2.25
N PRO A 108 4.40 10.01 -1.35
CA PRO A 108 5.12 10.82 -0.38
C PRO A 108 6.01 9.94 0.49
N CYS A 109 7.19 10.43 0.83
CA CYS A 109 8.16 9.74 1.67
C CYS A 109 8.80 10.70 2.66
N THR A 110 9.41 10.16 3.71
CA THR A 110 10.39 10.90 4.50
C THR A 110 11.78 10.29 4.32
N PHE A 111 12.78 11.16 4.27
CA PHE A 111 14.19 10.78 4.30
C PHE A 111 14.91 11.72 5.24
N ARG A 112 15.53 11.20 6.30
CA ARG A 112 16.24 12.01 7.31
C ARG A 112 15.40 13.20 7.81
N ASN A 113 14.14 12.94 8.15
CA ASN A 113 13.15 13.91 8.64
C ASN A 113 12.73 15.01 7.64
N GLN A 114 13.05 14.87 6.35
CA GLN A 114 12.55 15.75 5.29
C GLN A 114 11.51 15.03 4.44
N ILE A 115 10.47 15.76 4.03
CA ILE A 115 9.45 15.23 3.11
C ILE A 115 10.03 15.20 1.70
N CYS A 116 9.84 14.07 1.02
CA CYS A 116 10.17 13.83 -0.37
C CYS A 116 8.97 13.23 -1.12
N PHE A 117 9.08 13.14 -2.44
CA PHE A 117 8.10 12.49 -3.30
C PHE A 117 8.81 11.47 -4.17
N ALA A 118 8.52 10.19 -3.96
CA ALA A 118 9.01 9.13 -4.80
C ALA A 118 8.08 8.94 -6.00
N LYS A 119 8.62 9.03 -7.21
CA LYS A 119 7.94 8.59 -8.42
C LYS A 119 8.22 7.10 -8.61
N ILE A 120 7.16 6.32 -8.77
CA ILE A 120 7.24 4.89 -9.05
C ILE A 120 6.59 4.66 -10.41
N ASP A 121 7.37 4.08 -11.33
CA ASP A 121 6.92 3.65 -12.65
C ASP A 121 6.82 2.12 -12.65
N PHE A 122 5.69 1.59 -13.13
CA PHE A 122 5.36 0.16 -13.21
C PHE A 122 5.54 -0.39 -14.62
#